data_AF-A0AAE1VM34-F1
#
_entry.id   AF-A0AAE1VM34-F1
#
_cell.length_a   1.000
_cell.length_b   1.000
_cell.length_c   1.000
_cell.angle_alpha   90.00
_cell.angle_beta   90.00
_cell.angle_gamma   90.00
#
_symmetry.space_group_name_H-M   'P 1'
#
loop_
_entity.id
_entity.type
_entity.pdbx_description
1 polymer ?
#
loop_
_entity_poly.entity_id
_entity_poly.type
_entity_poly.pdbx_seq_one_letter_code
_entity_poly.pdbx_strand_id
1 'polypeptide(L)'
;MDTSPTTGSVTTTVAEKQKLANASLAFNCKNAAFRKLFPEYVQKYEEQQLPLHPVSEQVSSVPTQVENSTPLSDGLNGVEPRKD
;
A
#
# COMPACT_ATOMS: atom_id res chain seq x y z
N MET A 1 -0.40 22.74 2.98
CA MET A 1 -0.30 21.28 2.77
C MET A 1 1.17 20.96 2.78
N ASP A 2 1.64 20.32 3.85
CA ASP A 2 3.05 19.93 3.97
C ASP A 2 3.32 18.77 3.01
N THR A 3 4.14 19.00 2.00
CA THR A 3 4.51 17.99 0.98
C THR A 3 5.91 17.46 1.21
N SER A 4 6.43 17.57 2.45
CA SER A 4 7.73 17.03 2.82
C SER A 4 7.72 15.49 2.68
N PRO A 5 8.66 14.91 1.91
CA PRO A 5 8.76 13.46 1.81
C PRO A 5 9.00 12.85 3.19
N THR A 6 8.12 11.96 3.61
CA THR A 6 8.32 11.14 4.81
C THR A 6 8.83 9.76 4.37
N THR A 7 9.64 9.11 5.21
CA THR A 7 10.09 7.74 4.94
C THR A 7 8.90 6.84 4.61
N GLY A 8 8.94 6.21 3.44
CA GLY A 8 7.86 5.37 2.92
C GLY A 8 6.80 6.10 2.08
N SER A 9 6.89 7.42 1.91
CA SER A 9 6.00 8.16 1.01
C SER A 9 6.43 7.95 -0.45
N VAL A 10 5.44 7.76 -1.34
CA VAL A 10 5.66 7.64 -2.78
C VAL A 10 4.92 8.77 -3.47
N THR A 11 5.59 9.47 -4.38
CA THR A 11 4.98 10.49 -5.22
C THR A 11 4.22 9.83 -6.36
N THR A 12 2.90 9.96 -6.37
CA THR A 12 2.01 9.49 -7.44
C THR A 12 1.13 10.63 -7.95
N THR A 13 0.56 10.48 -9.14
CA THR A 13 -0.41 11.46 -9.69
C THR A 13 -1.75 11.39 -8.97
N VAL A 14 -2.56 12.44 -9.09
CA VAL A 14 -3.93 12.47 -8.53
C VAL A 14 -4.80 11.41 -9.20
N ALA A 15 -4.65 11.23 -10.52
CA ALA A 15 -5.39 10.22 -11.28
C ALA A 15 -5.07 8.79 -10.78
N GLU A 16 -3.79 8.50 -10.52
CA GLU A 16 -3.38 7.21 -9.97
C GLU A 16 -3.92 6.98 -8.55
N LYS A 17 -3.90 8.01 -7.69
CA LYS A 17 -4.49 7.92 -6.34
C LYS A 17 -5.99 7.58 -6.41
N GLN A 18 -6.74 8.21 -7.31
CA GLN A 18 -8.17 7.91 -7.49
C GLN A 18 -8.37 6.48 -7.98
N LYS A 19 -7.59 6.02 -8.96
CA LYS A 19 -7.64 4.64 -9.45
C LYS A 19 -7.35 3.63 -8.33
N LEU A 20 -6.31 3.86 -7.54
CA LEU A 20 -5.95 3.01 -6.41
C LEU A 20 -7.03 3.01 -5.33
N ALA A 21 -7.63 4.16 -5.02
CA ALA A 21 -8.75 4.25 -4.08
C ALA A 21 -9.93 3.38 -4.53
N ASN A 22 -10.31 3.46 -5.81
CA ASN A 22 -11.39 2.63 -6.36
C ASN A 22 -11.08 1.13 -6.29
N ALA A 23 -9.82 0.73 -6.55
CA ALA A 23 -9.40 -0.67 -6.48
C ALA A 23 -9.17 -1.16 -5.03
N SER A 24 -8.94 -0.24 -4.08
CA SER A 24 -8.51 -0.59 -2.73
C SER A 24 -9.55 -1.39 -1.96
N LEU A 25 -10.84 -1.06 -2.12
CA LEU A 25 -11.92 -1.72 -1.37
C LEU A 25 -12.03 -3.20 -1.74
N ALA A 26 -12.00 -3.52 -3.04
CA ALA A 26 -12.01 -4.89 -3.55
C ALA A 26 -10.79 -5.68 -3.07
N PHE A 27 -9.61 -5.05 -3.08
CA PHE A 27 -8.37 -5.66 -2.58
C PHE A 27 -8.46 -5.95 -1.07
N ASN A 28 -8.92 -4.98 -0.28
CA ASN A 28 -9.06 -5.11 1.17
C ASN A 28 -10.07 -6.20 1.56
N CYS A 29 -11.19 -6.31 0.83
CA CYS A 29 -12.21 -7.34 1.09
C CYS A 29 -11.70 -8.78 0.88
N LYS A 30 -10.62 -9.00 0.13
CA LYS A 30 -9.99 -10.33 0.02
C LYS A 30 -9.34 -10.79 1.33
N ASN A 31 -8.96 -9.85 2.20
CA ASN A 31 -8.31 -10.15 3.46
C ASN A 31 -9.32 -10.51 4.56
N ALA A 32 -9.20 -11.72 5.13
CA ALA A 32 -10.09 -12.20 6.18
C ALA A 32 -10.06 -11.34 7.46
N ALA A 33 -8.92 -10.74 7.80
CA ALA A 33 -8.83 -9.85 8.97
C ALA A 33 -9.59 -8.55 8.73
N PHE A 34 -9.44 -7.94 7.54
CA PHE A 34 -10.16 -6.73 7.16
C PHE A 34 -11.67 -6.94 7.23
N ARG A 35 -12.17 -8.06 6.70
CA ARG A 35 -13.60 -8.41 6.75
C ARG A 35 -14.14 -8.53 8.18
N LYS A 36 -13.34 -9.03 9.11
CA LYS A 36 -13.73 -9.19 10.51
C LYS A 36 -13.76 -7.86 11.27
N LEU A 37 -12.81 -6.97 10.99
CA LEU A 37 -12.70 -5.68 11.65
C LEU A 37 -13.65 -4.63 11.07
N PHE A 38 -13.92 -4.71 9.76
CA PHE A 38 -14.63 -3.70 8.98
C PHE A 38 -15.80 -4.29 8.17
N PRO A 39 -16.78 -4.94 8.83
CA PRO A 39 -17.90 -5.59 8.14
C PRO A 39 -18.75 -4.62 7.32
N GLU A 40 -18.87 -3.35 7.74
CA GLU A 40 -19.64 -2.33 7.02
C GLU A 40 -19.06 -2.01 5.64
N TYR A 41 -17.75 -2.12 5.48
CA TYR A 41 -17.10 -1.89 4.19
C TYR A 41 -17.26 -3.09 3.25
N VAL A 42 -17.32 -4.30 3.80
CA VAL A 42 -17.63 -5.51 3.03
C VAL A 42 -19.05 -5.43 2.50
N GLN A 43 -20.00 -5.05 3.36
CA GLN A 43 -21.39 -4.87 2.95
C GLN A 43 -21.53 -3.84 1.82
N LYS A 44 -20.90 -2.66 1.96
CA LYS A 44 -20.88 -1.65 0.89
C LYS A 44 -20.32 -2.18 -0.42
N TYR A 45 -19.27 -3.00 -0.35
CA TYR A 45 -18.70 -3.63 -1.53
C TYR A 45 -19.69 -4.61 -2.17
N GLU A 46 -20.36 -5.44 -1.39
CA GLU A 46 -21.39 -6.37 -1.88
C GLU A 46 -22.58 -5.63 -2.52
N GLU A 47 -23.03 -4.54 -1.92
CA GLU A 47 -24.08 -3.66 -2.46
C GLU A 47 -23.68 -2.99 -3.79
N GLN A 48 -22.40 -2.65 -3.96
CA GLN A 48 -21.87 -2.11 -5.22
C GLN A 48 -21.77 -3.17 -6.33
N GLN A 49 -21.60 -4.44 -5.95
CA GLN A 49 -21.50 -5.57 -6.89
C GLN A 49 -22.88 -6.10 -7.33
N LEU A 50 -23.90 -5.96 -6.49
CA LEU A 50 -25.26 -6.47 -6.74
C LEU A 50 -25.92 -5.93 -8.04
N PRO A 51 -25.70 -4.66 -8.46
CA PRO A 51 -26.28 -4.14 -9.69
C PRO A 51 -25.59 -4.60 -10.99
N LEU A 52 -24.34 -5.09 -10.96
CA LEU A 52 -23.53 -5.36 -12.16
C LEU A 52 -22.44 -6.41 -11.87
N HIS A 53 -22.65 -7.66 -12.27
CA HIS A 53 -21.55 -8.63 -12.45
C HIS A 53 -21.41 -8.91 -13.97
N PRO A 54 -20.20 -9.08 -14.57
CA PRO A 54 -18.85 -9.05 -13.99
C PRO A 54 -17.86 -8.15 -14.78
N VAL A 55 -17.22 -7.17 -14.14
CA VAL A 55 -15.97 -6.60 -14.68
C VAL A 55 -14.79 -7.36 -14.07
N SER A 56 -14.40 -8.40 -14.81
CA SER A 56 -13.04 -8.91 -15.03
C SER A 56 -12.07 -8.87 -13.85
N GLU A 57 -11.91 -10.03 -13.21
CA GLU A 57 -10.64 -10.44 -12.61
C GLU A 57 -9.57 -10.51 -13.70
N GLN A 58 -8.87 -9.42 -14.00
CA GLN A 58 -7.58 -9.46 -14.68
C GLN A 58 -6.70 -8.28 -14.27
N VAL A 59 -5.98 -8.46 -13.17
CA VAL A 59 -4.58 -8.05 -13.02
C VAL A 59 -3.90 -9.21 -12.31
N SER A 60 -3.52 -10.22 -13.10
CA SER A 60 -2.15 -10.42 -13.56
C SER A 60 -1.17 -10.50 -12.39
N SER A 61 -0.84 -11.74 -12.08
CA SER A 61 0.25 -12.23 -11.27
C SER A 61 1.56 -11.51 -11.59
N VAL A 62 2.22 -10.94 -10.58
CA VAL A 62 3.67 -10.78 -10.54
C VAL A 62 4.14 -11.25 -9.15
N PRO A 63 5.17 -12.12 -9.06
CA PRO A 63 5.34 -13.06 -7.96
C PRO A 63 6.04 -12.44 -6.73
N THR A 64 5.79 -13.09 -5.60
CA THR A 64 6.59 -13.03 -4.39
C THR A 64 8.06 -13.35 -4.66
N GLN A 65 8.96 -12.39 -4.41
CA GLN A 65 10.32 -12.56 -3.86
C GLN A 65 10.88 -11.13 -3.72
N VAL A 66 11.24 -10.64 -2.53
CA VAL A 66 12.41 -11.11 -1.79
C VAL A 66 12.16 -10.99 -0.29
N GLU A 67 12.05 -12.15 0.36
CA GLU A 67 12.49 -12.29 1.74
C GLU A 67 13.99 -12.60 1.65
N ASN A 68 14.84 -11.69 2.12
CA ASN A 68 16.11 -12.09 2.69
C ASN A 68 16.34 -11.31 3.97
N SER A 69 16.18 -12.04 5.07
CA SER A 69 16.53 -11.68 6.42
C SER A 69 17.96 -11.09 6.50
N THR A 70 18.07 -10.02 7.30
CA THR A 70 19.14 -9.54 8.21
C THR A 70 20.42 -10.40 8.38
N PRO A 71 21.52 -9.90 9.00
CA PRO A 71 21.97 -8.53 9.38
C PRO A 71 23.47 -8.27 9.02
N LEU A 72 24.03 -7.09 9.34
CA LEU A 72 25.36 -6.88 9.98
C LEU A 72 26.01 -5.53 9.60
N SER A 73 26.58 -4.93 10.64
CA SER A 73 27.35 -3.70 10.79
C SER A 73 28.59 -3.58 9.89
N ASP A 74 29.01 -2.35 9.59
CA ASP A 74 30.11 -1.65 10.26
C ASP A 74 30.60 -0.45 9.44
N GLY A 75 30.88 0.66 10.13
CA GLY A 75 31.39 1.89 9.51
C GLY A 75 31.32 3.10 10.42
N LEU A 76 31.82 2.99 11.65
CA LEU A 76 32.17 4.14 12.48
C LEU A 76 33.24 4.98 11.77
N ASN A 77 32.97 6.27 11.57
CA ASN A 77 33.92 7.39 11.54
C ASN A 77 33.05 8.66 11.51
N GLY A 78 33.01 9.56 12.49
CA GLY A 78 34.07 9.98 13.40
C GLY A 78 34.60 11.35 12.95
N VAL A 79 34.10 12.41 13.61
CA VAL A 79 34.71 13.74 13.80
C VAL A 79 34.44 14.83 12.74
N GLU A 80 33.51 15.75 13.06
CA GLU A 80 33.50 17.14 12.58
C GLU A 80 34.73 17.91 13.12
N PRO A 81 35.43 18.73 12.31
CA PRO A 81 36.45 19.62 12.84
C PRO A 81 35.81 20.94 13.32
N ARG A 82 36.04 21.27 14.59
CA ARG A 82 35.90 22.65 15.11
C ARG A 82 36.85 23.56 14.33
N LYS A 83 36.36 24.71 13.87
CA LYS A 83 37.19 25.83 13.43
C LYS A 83 37.31 26.82 14.59
N ASP A 84 38.54 27.14 14.93
CA ASP A 84 38.93 28.25 15.81
C ASP A 84 38.49 29.62 15.25
#